data_AF-R4XAW3-F1
#
_entry.id   AF-R4XAW3-F1
#
_cell.length_a   1.000
_cell.length_b   1.000
_cell.length_c   1.000
_cell.angle_alpha   90.00
_cell.angle_beta   90.00
_cell.angle_gamma   90.00
#
_symmetry.space_group_name_H-M   'P 1'
#
loop_
_entity.id
_entity.type
_entity.pdbx_description
1 polymer ?
#
loop_
_entity_poly.entity_id
_entity_poly.type
_entity_poly.pdbx_seq_one_letter_code
_entity_poly.pdbx_strand_id
1 'polypeptide(L)'
;MSSSIKKAPRLNLQKLKVRPRKEKNAGPCAAEMAAMLGCWASHGDNPDAAQCASFANNLKTCMNDSTRFVKKDNTINYHLARLGKLL
;
A
#
# COMPACT_ATOMS: atom_id res chain seq x y z
N MET A 1 6.76 -20.69 -6.23
CA MET A 1 7.07 -20.94 -7.65
C MET A 1 7.96 -19.81 -8.16
N SER A 2 9.29 -19.93 -8.03
CA SER A 2 10.25 -18.98 -8.59
C SER A 2 11.07 -19.74 -9.63
N SER A 3 10.64 -19.71 -10.88
CA SER A 3 11.36 -20.31 -11.99
C SER A 3 12.51 -19.39 -12.39
N SER A 4 13.74 -19.81 -12.09
CA SER A 4 14.95 -19.07 -12.43
C SER A 4 15.11 -18.99 -13.96
N ILE A 5 14.91 -17.80 -14.52
CA ILE A 5 15.10 -17.55 -15.96
C ILE A 5 16.61 -17.50 -16.23
N LYS A 6 17.15 -18.54 -16.88
CA LYS A 6 18.60 -18.67 -17.16
C LYS A 6 19.11 -17.70 -18.24
N LYS A 7 18.22 -17.19 -19.11
CA LYS A 7 18.53 -16.15 -20.10
C LYS A 7 17.27 -15.33 -20.38
N ALA A 8 17.32 -14.03 -20.10
CA ALA A 8 16.20 -13.15 -20.42
C ALA A 8 16.09 -12.97 -21.94
N PRO A 9 14.87 -12.97 -22.51
CA PRO A 9 14.67 -12.68 -23.93
C PRO A 9 15.04 -11.23 -24.25
N ARG A 10 15.58 -10.99 -25.45
CA ARG A 10 15.83 -9.62 -25.94
C ARG A 10 14.52 -8.99 -26.40
N LEU A 11 14.23 -7.80 -25.88
CA LEU A 11 13.01 -7.04 -26.18
C LEU A 11 13.40 -5.81 -26.98
N ASN A 12 12.82 -5.63 -28.17
CA ASN A 12 13.03 -4.42 -28.97
C ASN A 12 11.97 -3.37 -28.59
N LEU A 13 12.30 -2.51 -27.63
CA LEU A 13 11.40 -1.49 -27.08
C LEU A 13 11.89 -0.09 -27.45
N GLN A 14 11.01 0.77 -27.96
CA GLN A 14 11.37 2.17 -28.24
C GLN A 14 11.73 2.96 -26.97
N LYS A 15 11.08 2.65 -25.84
CA LYS A 15 11.33 3.25 -24.53
C LYS A 15 11.18 2.21 -23.43
N LEU A 16 12.27 1.92 -22.72
CA LEU A 16 12.25 1.05 -21.55
C LEU A 16 11.69 1.81 -20.34
N LYS A 17 10.41 1.62 -20.01
CA LYS A 17 9.77 2.20 -18.83
C LYS A 17 8.84 1.21 -18.13
N VAL A 18 8.77 1.30 -16.82
CA VAL A 18 7.79 0.63 -15.99
C VAL A 18 6.56 1.53 -15.87
N ARG A 19 5.39 0.96 -16.16
CA ARG A 19 4.11 1.62 -15.90
C ARG A 19 3.89 1.65 -14.38
N PRO A 20 3.82 2.83 -13.74
CA PRO A 20 3.64 2.88 -12.29
C PRO A 20 2.32 2.21 -11.91
N ARG A 21 2.38 1.28 -10.97
CA ARG A 21 1.17 0.75 -10.35
C ARG A 21 0.68 1.77 -9.32
N LYS A 22 -0.64 1.94 -9.25
CA LYS A 22 -1.27 2.60 -8.11
C LYS A 22 -1.17 1.64 -6.92
N GLU A 23 -0.11 1.76 -6.13
CA GLU A 23 -0.04 1.02 -4.87
C GLU A 23 -1.16 1.49 -3.95
N LYS A 24 -2.00 0.55 -3.53
CA LYS A 24 -3.03 0.77 -2.51
C LYS A 24 -2.34 0.78 -1.16
N ASN A 25 -1.66 1.88 -0.85
CA ASN A 25 -1.17 2.08 0.51
C ASN A 25 -2.39 2.38 1.36
N ALA A 26 -2.78 1.41 2.18
CA ALA A 26 -3.75 1.63 3.22
C ALA A 26 -3.25 2.77 4.12
N GLY A 27 -4.13 3.70 4.49
CA GLY A 27 -3.75 4.82 5.35
C GLY A 27 -3.18 4.34 6.70
N PRO A 28 -2.46 5.20 7.44
CA PRO A 28 -1.76 4.82 8.66
C PRO A 28 -2.67 4.17 9.72
N CYS A 29 -3.96 4.56 9.76
CA CYS A 29 -4.94 4.04 10.70
C CYS A 29 -5.95 3.05 10.08
N ALA A 30 -5.68 2.55 8.88
CA ALA A 30 -6.60 1.65 8.19
C ALA A 30 -6.78 0.30 8.91
N ALA A 31 -5.75 -0.18 9.61
CA ALA A 31 -5.84 -1.41 10.40
C ALA A 31 -6.78 -1.27 11.60
N GLU A 32 -6.61 -0.22 12.40
CA GLU A 32 -7.48 0.07 13.55
C GLU A 32 -8.93 0.33 13.12
N MET A 33 -9.11 1.04 11.99
CA MET A 33 -10.43 1.27 11.40
C MET A 33 -11.08 -0.05 10.98
N ALA A 34 -10.35 -0.95 10.32
CA ALA A 34 -10.86 -2.26 9.93
C ALA A 34 -11.22 -3.13 11.16
N ALA A 35 -10.44 -3.04 12.23
CA ALA A 35 -10.72 -3.74 13.48
C ALA A 35 -12.01 -3.22 14.15
N MET A 36 -12.21 -1.89 14.18
CA MET A 36 -13.44 -1.27 14.69
C MET A 36 -14.67 -1.68 13.86
N LEU A 37 -14.57 -1.64 12.53
CA LEU A 37 -15.63 -2.08 11.62
C LEU A 37 -15.94 -3.58 11.78
N GLY A 38 -14.91 -4.41 11.96
CA GLY A 38 -15.09 -5.84 12.22
C GLY A 38 -15.79 -6.11 13.55
N CYS A 39 -15.52 -5.29 14.58
CA CYS A 39 -16.21 -5.36 15.85
C CYS A 39 -17.69 -5.02 15.70
N TRP A 40 -18.04 -3.92 15.00
CA TRP A 40 -19.43 -3.58 14.74
C TRP A 40 -20.17 -4.66 13.95
N ALA A 41 -19.56 -5.19 12.90
CA ALA A 41 -20.15 -6.26 12.10
C ALA A 41 -20.43 -7.53 12.93
N SER A 42 -19.61 -7.80 13.95
CA SER A 42 -19.79 -8.95 14.84
C SER A 42 -20.89 -8.74 15.89
N HIS A 43 -21.25 -7.50 16.19
CA HIS A 43 -22.22 -7.12 17.23
C HIS A 43 -23.50 -6.48 16.67
N GLY A 44 -23.81 -6.75 15.40
CA GLY A 44 -25.05 -6.30 14.75
C GLY A 44 -25.06 -4.81 14.40
N ASP A 45 -23.92 -4.28 13.97
CA ASP A 45 -23.73 -2.88 13.56
C ASP A 45 -24.05 -1.85 14.65
N ASN A 46 -23.93 -2.26 15.92
CA ASN A 46 -24.14 -1.37 17.05
C ASN A 46 -22.86 -0.55 17.35
N PRO A 47 -22.87 0.78 17.12
CA PRO A 47 -21.70 1.63 17.36
C PRO A 47 -21.34 1.75 18.84
N ASP A 48 -22.31 1.60 19.74
CA ASP A 48 -22.18 1.79 21.19
C ASP A 48 -21.92 0.48 21.94
N ALA A 49 -21.62 -0.61 21.23
CA ALA A 49 -21.24 -1.87 21.86
C ALA A 49 -20.00 -1.64 22.76
N ALA A 50 -20.15 -1.91 24.06
CA ALA A 50 -19.06 -1.71 25.03
C ALA A 50 -17.79 -2.52 24.67
N GLN A 51 -17.96 -3.64 23.98
CA GLN A 51 -16.87 -4.47 23.45
C GLN A 51 -16.06 -3.78 22.34
N CYS A 52 -16.63 -2.79 21.64
CA CYS A 52 -15.99 -2.07 20.56
C CYS A 52 -15.32 -0.74 20.98
N ALA A 53 -15.48 -0.33 22.25
CA ALA A 53 -14.94 0.93 22.77
C ALA A 53 -13.40 0.98 22.74
N SER A 54 -12.72 -0.16 22.94
CA SER A 54 -11.25 -0.24 22.86
C SER A 54 -10.75 0.04 21.44
N PHE A 55 -11.38 -0.54 20.42
CA PHE A 55 -11.03 -0.31 19.02
C PHE A 55 -11.26 1.14 18.59
N ALA A 56 -12.33 1.78 19.09
CA ALA A 56 -12.59 3.20 18.85
C ALA A 56 -11.51 4.09 19.47
N ASN A 57 -11.06 3.78 20.70
CA ASN A 57 -9.98 4.51 21.36
C ASN A 57 -8.65 4.34 20.61
N ASN A 58 -8.32 3.13 20.14
CA ASN A 58 -7.10 2.88 19.37
C ASN A 58 -7.11 3.65 18.04
N LEU A 59 -8.24 3.68 17.34
CA LEU A 59 -8.40 4.48 16.13
C LEU A 59 -8.21 5.97 16.41
N LYS A 60 -8.81 6.49 17.49
CA LYS A 60 -8.65 7.89 17.89
C LYS A 60 -7.19 8.24 18.19
N THR A 61 -6.49 7.40 18.95
CA THR A 61 -5.06 7.57 19.24
C THR A 61 -4.25 7.58 17.95
N CYS A 62 -4.48 6.61 17.07
CA CYS A 62 -3.80 6.57 15.77
C CYS A 62 -4.06 7.85 14.96
N MET A 63 -5.29 8.33 14.89
CA MET A 63 -5.63 9.53 14.13
C MET A 63 -4.96 10.79 14.69
N ASN A 64 -4.85 10.89 16.01
CA ASN A 64 -4.17 12.01 16.68
C ASN A 64 -2.66 12.01 16.41
N ASP A 65 -2.04 10.84 16.40
CA ASP A 65 -0.58 10.69 16.22
C ASP A 65 -0.18 10.59 14.73
N SER A 66 -1.12 10.31 13.83
CA SER A 66 -0.82 10.06 12.43
C SER A 66 -0.34 11.33 11.71
N THR A 67 0.89 11.27 11.21
CA THR A 67 1.41 12.28 10.29
C THR A 67 1.02 11.96 8.85
N ARG A 68 0.92 12.99 7.99
CA ARG A 68 0.60 12.81 6.57
C ARG A 68 1.69 11.96 5.91
N PHE A 69 1.33 10.78 5.43
CA PHE A 69 2.24 9.93 4.68
C PHE A 69 2.62 10.62 3.36
N VAL A 70 3.88 11.04 3.25
CA VAL A 70 4.44 11.52 1.99
C VAL A 70 4.90 10.32 1.18
N LYS A 71 4.27 10.09 0.03
CA LYS A 71 4.72 9.05 -0.90
C LYS A 71 6.13 9.40 -1.38
N LYS A 72 7.07 8.49 -1.19
CA LYS A 72 8.38 8.59 -1.82
C LYS A 72 8.25 8.16 -3.28
N ASP A 73 8.56 9.06 -4.20
CA ASP A 73 8.53 8.74 -5.62
C ASP A 73 9.66 7.78 -6.00
N ASN A 74 9.32 6.75 -6.77
CA ASN A 74 10.27 5.78 -7.29
C ASN A 74 10.91 6.32 -8.58
N THR A 75 12.24 6.49 -8.60
CA THR A 75 13.00 7.01 -9.75
C THR A 75 13.39 5.94 -10.77
N ILE A 76 12.78 4.75 -10.74
CA ILE A 76 13.16 3.62 -11.60
C ILE A 76 13.15 3.97 -13.10
N ASN A 77 12.15 4.73 -13.55
CA ASN A 77 12.04 5.12 -14.95
C ASN A 77 13.16 6.07 -15.41
N TYR A 78 13.74 6.85 -14.50
CA TYR A 78 14.91 7.68 -14.79
C TYR A 78 16.14 6.81 -15.09
N HIS A 79 16.39 5.80 -14.26
CA HIS A 79 17.52 4.90 -14.44
C HIS A 79 17.35 3.99 -15.67
N LEU A 80 16.14 3.48 -15.92
CA LEU A 80 15.84 2.66 -17.10
C LEU A 80 16.01 3.44 -18.41
N ALA A 81 15.61 4.72 -18.44
CA ALA A 81 15.82 5.56 -19.62
C ALA A 81 17.30 5.81 -19.93
N ARG A 82 18.15 5.89 -18.89
CA ARG A 82 19.61 6.02 -19.06
C ARG A 82 20.25 4.71 -19.54
N LEU A 83 19.83 3.59 -18.98
CA LEU A 83 20.36 2.26 -19.29
C LEU A 83 19.87 1.71 -20.64
N GLY A 84 18.67 2.10 -21.10
CA GLY A 84 18.10 1.62 -22.36
C GLY A 84 18.88 2.00 -23.62
N LYS A 85 19.91 2.85 -23.53
CA LYS A 85 20.86 3.11 -24.63
C LYS A 85 22.02 2.10 -24.70
N LEU A 86 22.24 1.36 -23.61
CA LEU A 86 23.35 0.44 -23.42
C LEU A 86 22.92 -1.04 -23.49
N LEU A 87 21.61 -1.29 -23.48
CA LEU A 87 20.96 -2.61 -23.51
C LEU A 87 20.32 -2.84 -24.88
#